data_AF-J3BLF3-F1
#
_entry.id   AF-J3BLF3-F1
#
_cell.length_a   1.000
_cell.length_b   1.000
_cell.length_c   1.000
_cell.angle_alpha   90.00
_cell.angle_beta   90.00
_cell.angle_gamma   90.00
#
_symmetry.space_group_name_H-M   'P 1'
#
loop_
_entity.id
_entity.type
_entity.pdbx_description
1 polymer ?
#
loop_
_entity_poly.entity_id
_entity_poly.type
_entity_poly.pdbx_seq_one_letter_code
_entity_poly.pdbx_strand_id
1 'polypeptide(L)'
;MSKLLQRLKTFFGQKPAPPPAPTEQVVDAATLTEVDKPPSRVERNLSWLPINREPEVFVPLMPPACPDLTLVDALLLQRYRVFVIANDRSGWTSETTIDRDKASQLARDLYGKGTDIGYCRGTESSFEIYWLVQCAAIVSLLSHGPESEQFLTYRKHVDSNRDSARIGEQVRMFDQYVASRSNQSAGTERDHLLKTPITALDYIDNAITITAQRYNGCPEFQIYSSSLIQLQFIKNVLLGVEKDKARLHQLTIGVWASKEFEADDPELAGVLGDAFYIGIQIARGLKIQLPNGLPPESLPRT
;
A
#
# COMPACT_ATOMS: atom_id res chain seq x y z
N MET A 1 20.37 25.56 -60.30
CA MET A 1 21.36 26.19 -61.22
C MET A 1 22.15 27.22 -60.42
N SER A 2 23.41 26.93 -60.08
CA SER A 2 24.60 27.58 -60.67
C SER A 2 24.58 29.10 -60.50
N LYS A 3 25.32 29.70 -59.57
CA LYS A 3 26.74 30.15 -59.67
C LYS A 3 26.85 31.29 -58.61
N LEU A 4 27.95 31.71 -57.99
CA LEU A 4 29.38 31.52 -58.12
C LEU A 4 30.00 32.63 -57.24
N LEU A 5 30.95 32.30 -56.35
CA LEU A 5 32.11 33.08 -55.86
C LEU A 5 31.87 34.54 -55.37
N GLN A 6 32.39 34.98 -54.23
CA GLN A 6 33.77 35.46 -54.04
C GLN A 6 33.88 36.06 -52.62
N ARG A 7 34.87 35.75 -51.76
CA ARG A 7 36.11 36.51 -51.44
C ARG A 7 36.34 36.30 -49.91
N LEU A 8 37.50 36.08 -49.30
CA LEU A 8 38.91 36.30 -49.61
C LEU A 8 39.80 35.36 -48.74
N LYS A 9 40.77 34.73 -49.41
CA LYS A 9 42.10 34.28 -48.94
C LYS A 9 42.79 35.41 -48.12
N THR A 10 43.73 35.25 -47.19
CA THR A 10 44.73 34.22 -46.78
C THR A 10 45.60 34.92 -45.72
N PHE A 11 46.18 34.22 -44.74
CA PHE A 11 47.60 34.40 -44.36
C PHE A 11 48.13 33.17 -43.60
N PHE A 12 48.68 32.25 -44.41
CA PHE A 12 49.80 31.31 -44.21
C PHE A 12 50.16 30.66 -42.86
N GLY A 13 50.28 29.32 -42.92
CA GLY A 13 51.16 28.50 -42.07
C GLY A 13 50.87 26.99 -42.12
N GLN A 14 51.26 26.29 -43.19
CA GLN A 14 51.24 24.81 -43.28
C GLN A 14 52.60 24.19 -42.90
N LYS A 15 52.62 23.07 -42.14
CA LYS A 15 53.28 21.78 -42.50
C LYS A 15 53.03 20.67 -41.43
N PRO A 16 53.32 19.36 -41.67
CA PRO A 16 52.33 18.28 -41.60
C PRO A 16 52.57 17.23 -40.49
N ALA A 17 51.61 16.33 -40.31
CA ALA A 17 51.62 15.21 -39.35
C ALA A 17 52.57 14.04 -39.75
N PRO A 18 52.96 13.18 -38.78
CA PRO A 18 53.35 11.78 -39.02
C PRO A 18 52.31 10.75 -38.48
N PRO A 19 52.31 9.48 -38.99
CA PRO A 19 51.29 8.45 -38.73
C PRO A 19 51.61 7.50 -37.52
N PRO A 20 50.72 6.53 -37.17
CA PRO A 20 50.46 6.08 -35.78
C PRO A 20 51.07 4.70 -35.38
N ALA A 21 50.96 4.35 -34.09
CA ALA A 21 50.68 3.01 -33.45
C ALA A 21 51.41 2.84 -32.09
N PRO A 22 51.10 1.84 -31.22
CA PRO A 22 49.89 1.01 -31.02
C PRO A 22 49.37 1.00 -29.56
N THR A 23 48.15 0.47 -29.42
CA THR A 23 47.51 -0.26 -28.31
C THR A 23 48.15 -0.27 -26.92
N GLU A 24 47.40 0.19 -25.91
CA GLU A 24 47.34 -0.49 -24.61
C GLU A 24 45.95 -0.31 -23.98
N GLN A 25 45.21 -1.42 -23.93
CA GLN A 25 44.10 -1.60 -23.00
C GLN A 25 44.70 -1.69 -21.59
N VAL A 26 44.25 -0.83 -20.68
CA VAL A 26 44.28 -1.14 -19.26
C VAL A 26 42.86 -1.01 -18.74
N VAL A 27 42.28 -2.19 -18.55
CA VAL A 27 41.17 -2.46 -17.66
C VAL A 27 41.69 -2.20 -16.25
N ASP A 28 41.03 -1.37 -15.43
CA ASP A 28 40.48 -1.83 -14.16
C ASP A 28 39.88 -0.71 -13.29
N ALA A 29 38.99 -1.19 -12.43
CA ALA A 29 38.57 -0.62 -11.16
C ALA A 29 37.54 0.51 -11.17
N ALA A 30 36.29 0.07 -10.96
CA ALA A 30 35.29 0.80 -10.21
C ALA A 30 35.92 1.46 -8.96
N THR A 31 35.58 2.72 -8.73
CA THR A 31 35.63 3.31 -7.39
C THR A 31 34.31 4.01 -7.15
N LEU A 32 33.44 3.35 -6.39
CA LEU A 32 32.39 3.98 -5.62
C LEU A 32 33.07 4.85 -4.55
N THR A 33 32.88 6.16 -4.63
CA THR A 33 32.58 7.13 -3.55
C THR A 33 33.09 8.52 -3.93
N GLU A 34 32.27 9.28 -4.65
CA GLU A 34 32.35 10.75 -4.64
C GLU A 34 31.11 11.26 -3.89
N VAL A 35 31.09 11.00 -2.58
CA VAL A 35 30.22 11.71 -1.64
C VAL A 35 30.98 12.98 -1.27
N ASP A 36 30.36 14.14 -1.49
CA ASP A 36 30.86 15.51 -1.21
C ASP A 36 31.71 16.24 -2.27
N LYS A 37 31.45 16.06 -3.57
CA LYS A 37 31.84 17.08 -4.56
C LYS A 37 30.75 18.15 -4.68
N PRO A 38 31.05 19.45 -4.49
CA PRO A 38 30.06 20.51 -4.73
C PRO A 38 29.62 20.46 -6.20
N PRO A 39 28.31 20.60 -6.49
CA PRO A 39 27.78 20.44 -7.83
C PRO A 39 28.52 21.35 -8.81
N SER A 40 28.93 20.77 -9.93
CA SER A 40 29.59 21.45 -11.02
C SER A 40 28.75 22.65 -11.46
N ARG A 41 29.39 23.63 -12.11
CA ARG A 41 28.67 24.82 -12.61
C ARG A 41 27.53 24.43 -13.55
N VAL A 42 27.70 23.34 -14.29
CA VAL A 42 26.67 22.81 -15.19
C VAL A 42 25.51 22.24 -14.38
N GLU A 43 25.75 21.41 -13.36
CA GLU A 43 24.69 20.85 -12.52
C GLU A 43 23.90 21.93 -11.76
N ARG A 44 24.57 22.94 -11.21
CA ARG A 44 23.89 24.12 -10.62
C ARG A 44 23.06 24.90 -11.64
N ASN A 45 23.55 24.99 -12.87
CA ASN A 45 22.81 25.65 -13.95
C ASN A 45 21.68 24.79 -14.51
N LEU A 46 21.61 23.50 -14.20
CA LEU A 46 20.55 22.60 -14.66
C LEU A 46 19.63 22.17 -13.50
N SER A 47 19.93 22.51 -12.25
CA SER A 47 19.15 22.09 -11.07
C SER A 47 17.73 22.69 -11.02
N TRP A 48 17.46 23.74 -11.78
CA TRP A 48 16.13 24.34 -11.92
C TRP A 48 15.32 23.73 -13.06
N LEU A 49 15.94 22.93 -13.94
CA LEU A 49 15.21 22.25 -14.99
C LEU A 49 14.38 21.12 -14.38
N PRO A 50 13.11 20.97 -14.78
CA PRO A 50 12.32 19.83 -14.37
C PRO A 50 13.02 18.55 -14.86
N ILE A 51 13.26 17.64 -13.92
CA ILE A 51 13.76 16.30 -14.23
C ILE A 51 12.66 15.63 -15.07
N ASN A 52 12.95 15.36 -16.34
CA ASN A 52 12.10 14.48 -17.16
C ASN A 52 12.13 13.10 -16.49
N ARG A 53 11.13 12.80 -15.66
CA ARG A 53 10.96 11.46 -15.10
C ARG A 53 10.71 10.50 -16.25
N GLU A 54 11.37 9.35 -16.22
CA GLU A 54 11.02 8.26 -17.14
C GLU A 54 9.52 7.92 -16.98
N PRO A 55 8.83 7.48 -18.03
CA PRO A 55 7.40 7.18 -17.94
C PRO A 55 7.16 6.12 -16.87
N GLU A 56 6.56 6.51 -15.73
CA GLU A 56 6.19 5.58 -14.66
C GLU A 56 5.34 4.45 -15.25
N VAL A 57 5.63 3.20 -14.91
CA VAL A 57 4.84 2.05 -15.38
C VAL A 57 3.64 1.88 -14.44
N PHE A 58 2.43 1.83 -14.99
CA PHE A 58 1.24 1.54 -14.19
C PHE A 58 1.19 0.04 -13.88
N VAL A 59 1.08 -0.30 -12.60
CA VAL A 59 0.92 -1.69 -12.16
C VAL A 59 -0.46 -1.84 -11.51
N PRO A 60 -1.38 -2.62 -12.13
CA PRO A 60 -2.68 -2.90 -11.52
C PRO A 60 -2.55 -3.64 -10.18
N LEU A 61 -3.43 -3.31 -9.23
CA LEU A 61 -3.53 -3.90 -7.90
C LEU A 61 -4.98 -4.18 -7.56
N MET A 62 -5.24 -5.32 -6.93
CA MET A 62 -6.60 -5.70 -6.53
C MET A 62 -7.16 -4.70 -5.51
N PRO A 63 -8.29 -4.03 -5.80
CA PRO A 63 -8.96 -3.19 -4.82
C PRO A 63 -9.35 -4.02 -3.59
N PRO A 64 -9.23 -3.44 -2.38
CA PRO A 64 -8.98 -2.03 -2.10
C PRO A 64 -7.50 -1.68 -1.83
N ALA A 65 -6.54 -2.44 -2.37
CA ALA A 65 -5.13 -2.11 -2.20
C ALA A 65 -4.77 -0.78 -2.89
N CYS A 66 -3.83 -0.04 -2.30
CA CYS A 66 -3.26 1.18 -2.85
C CYS A 66 -1.73 1.16 -2.69
N PRO A 67 -0.95 1.40 -3.75
CA PRO A 67 0.51 1.39 -3.69
C PRO A 67 1.03 2.57 -2.85
N ASP A 68 2.32 2.55 -2.52
CA ASP A 68 2.97 3.76 -2.01
C ASP A 68 3.06 4.79 -3.13
N LEU A 69 2.57 6.00 -2.87
CA LEU A 69 2.54 7.10 -3.84
C LEU A 69 3.59 8.14 -3.43
N THR A 70 4.48 8.48 -4.35
CA THR A 70 5.68 9.29 -4.08
C THR A 70 5.38 10.77 -3.84
N LEU A 71 4.29 11.32 -4.38
CA LEU A 71 3.89 12.72 -4.18
C LEU A 71 2.84 12.89 -3.07
N VAL A 72 2.55 11.81 -2.32
CA VAL A 72 1.52 11.77 -1.29
C VAL A 72 2.15 11.53 0.08
N ASP A 73 1.62 12.23 1.09
CA ASP A 73 2.03 12.04 2.48
C ASP A 73 1.71 10.60 2.94
N ALA A 74 2.69 9.93 3.54
CA ALA A 74 2.56 8.60 4.13
C ALA A 74 1.41 8.52 5.14
N LEU A 75 1.14 9.60 5.89
CA LEU A 75 0.04 9.66 6.86
C LEU A 75 -1.33 9.58 6.18
N LEU A 76 -1.50 10.22 5.01
CA LEU A 76 -2.78 10.18 4.28
C LEU A 76 -3.04 8.77 3.71
N LEU A 77 -2.01 8.11 3.18
CA LEU A 77 -2.10 6.72 2.72
C LEU A 77 -2.33 5.76 3.88
N GLN A 78 -1.70 6.00 5.02
CA GLN A 78 -1.94 5.21 6.24
C GLN A 78 -3.39 5.35 6.71
N ARG A 79 -3.95 6.57 6.75
CA ARG A 79 -5.37 6.79 7.08
C ARG A 79 -6.30 6.03 6.14
N TYR A 80 -6.02 6.02 4.84
CA TYR A 80 -6.76 5.21 3.87
C TYR A 80 -6.67 3.71 4.16
N ARG A 81 -5.46 3.17 4.33
CA ARG A 81 -5.22 1.74 4.59
C ARG A 81 -5.95 1.28 5.86
N VAL A 82 -5.85 2.07 6.93
CA VAL A 82 -6.54 1.81 8.20
C VAL A 82 -8.05 1.81 8.01
N PHE A 83 -8.59 2.81 7.30
CA PHE A 83 -10.03 2.89 7.03
C PHE A 83 -10.52 1.65 6.28
N VAL A 84 -9.82 1.25 5.22
CA VAL A 84 -10.21 0.10 4.40
C VAL A 84 -10.15 -1.21 5.18
N ILE A 85 -9.08 -1.46 5.96
CA ILE A 85 -8.95 -2.67 6.78
C ILE A 85 -10.11 -2.81 7.78
N ALA A 86 -10.60 -1.69 8.31
CA ALA A 86 -11.71 -1.67 9.24
C ALA A 86 -13.08 -1.91 8.56
N ASN A 87 -13.26 -1.44 7.32
CA ASN A 87 -14.60 -1.35 6.70
C ASN A 87 -14.82 -2.28 5.50
N ASP A 88 -13.78 -2.95 4.98
CA ASP A 88 -13.87 -3.82 3.80
C ASP A 88 -14.11 -5.32 4.13
N ARG A 89 -14.85 -5.63 5.20
CA ARG A 89 -15.13 -7.01 5.62
C ARG A 89 -16.42 -7.54 5.01
N SER A 90 -16.38 -8.76 4.47
CA SER A 90 -17.59 -9.51 4.11
C SER A 90 -18.26 -10.04 5.38
N GLY A 91 -19.42 -9.48 5.73
CA GLY A 91 -20.37 -10.11 6.67
C GLY A 91 -20.31 -9.68 8.14
N TRP A 92 -19.92 -8.44 8.48
CA TRP A 92 -19.98 -8.02 9.90
C TRP A 92 -21.34 -7.41 10.27
N THR A 93 -22.06 -8.15 11.13
CA THR A 93 -23.21 -7.70 11.92
C THR A 93 -22.72 -7.41 13.34
N SER A 94 -22.48 -6.15 13.66
CA SER A 94 -22.51 -5.56 15.01
C SER A 94 -21.98 -4.12 14.93
N GLU A 95 -22.88 -3.20 14.59
CA GLU A 95 -22.96 -1.83 15.13
C GLU A 95 -21.65 -1.06 15.43
N THR A 96 -20.62 -1.18 14.60
CA THR A 96 -19.64 -0.09 14.49
C THR A 96 -20.23 0.92 13.53
N THR A 97 -20.95 1.90 14.08
CA THR A 97 -21.46 3.00 13.28
C THR A 97 -20.26 3.71 12.66
N ILE A 98 -20.06 3.51 11.35
CA ILE A 98 -19.03 4.22 10.60
C ILE A 98 -19.24 5.70 10.87
N ASP A 99 -18.20 6.37 11.37
CA ASP A 99 -18.18 7.83 11.51
C ASP A 99 -18.15 8.42 10.09
N ARG A 100 -19.35 8.66 9.56
CA ARG A 100 -19.56 9.10 8.17
C ARG A 100 -18.94 10.45 7.89
N ASP A 101 -18.82 11.30 8.91
CA ASP A 101 -18.19 12.61 8.79
C ASP A 101 -16.67 12.46 8.63
N LYS A 102 -16.02 11.63 9.46
CA LYS A 102 -14.60 11.33 9.30
C LYS A 102 -14.30 10.59 8.01
N ALA A 103 -15.15 9.65 7.60
CA ALA A 103 -15.03 8.95 6.34
C ALA A 103 -15.14 9.92 5.15
N SER A 104 -16.13 10.81 5.18
CA SER A 104 -16.31 11.87 4.19
C SER A 104 -15.14 12.83 4.15
N GLN A 105 -14.56 13.17 5.30
CA GLN A 105 -13.36 14.02 5.35
C GLN A 105 -12.16 13.31 4.74
N LEU A 106 -11.95 12.03 5.05
CA LEU A 106 -10.87 11.25 4.44
C LEU A 106 -11.01 11.14 2.91
N ALA A 107 -12.23 10.89 2.41
CA ALA A 107 -12.49 10.85 0.98
C ALA A 107 -12.20 12.21 0.30
N ARG A 108 -12.59 13.32 0.95
CA ARG A 108 -12.28 14.68 0.49
C ARG A 108 -10.78 14.98 0.52
N ASP A 109 -10.06 14.57 1.55
CA ASP A 109 -8.61 14.76 1.67
C ASP A 109 -7.87 14.01 0.53
N LEU A 110 -8.27 12.76 0.26
CA LEU A 110 -7.71 11.94 -0.83
C LEU A 110 -7.97 12.59 -2.19
N TYR A 111 -9.22 12.96 -2.48
CA TYR A 111 -9.60 13.59 -3.74
C TYR A 111 -8.95 14.98 -3.93
N GLY A 112 -8.93 15.78 -2.87
CA GLY A 112 -8.29 17.10 -2.84
C GLY A 112 -6.80 17.00 -3.15
N LYS A 113 -6.10 16.04 -2.53
CA LYS A 113 -4.69 15.80 -2.81
C LYS A 113 -4.45 15.39 -4.27
N GLY A 114 -5.32 14.57 -4.86
CA GLY A 114 -5.24 14.22 -6.28
C GLY A 114 -5.44 15.44 -7.19
N THR A 115 -6.35 16.33 -6.80
CA THR A 115 -6.60 17.59 -7.49
C THR A 115 -5.39 18.54 -7.42
N ASP A 116 -4.77 18.67 -6.24
CA ASP A 116 -3.57 19.49 -6.05
C ASP A 116 -2.39 18.99 -6.91
N ILE A 117 -2.20 17.67 -6.98
CA ILE A 117 -1.20 17.05 -7.88
C ILE A 117 -1.55 17.35 -9.34
N GLY A 118 -2.83 17.30 -9.72
CA GLY A 118 -3.28 17.63 -11.07
C GLY A 118 -3.05 19.09 -11.48
N TYR A 119 -3.03 20.03 -10.54
CA TYR A 119 -2.74 21.45 -10.81
C TYR A 119 -1.25 21.80 -10.77
N CYS A 120 -0.42 20.93 -10.23
CA CYS A 120 1.02 21.11 -10.22
C CYS A 120 1.62 20.83 -11.61
N ARG A 121 2.54 21.70 -12.05
CA ARG A 121 3.18 21.58 -13.37
C ARG A 121 4.03 20.31 -13.44
N GLY A 122 3.85 19.54 -14.51
CA GLY A 122 4.62 18.32 -14.78
C GLY A 122 4.11 17.09 -14.05
N THR A 123 2.98 17.18 -13.34
CA THR A 123 2.33 16.06 -12.65
C THR A 123 0.91 15.79 -13.15
N GLU A 124 0.45 16.49 -14.18
CA GLU A 124 -0.93 16.43 -14.69
C GLU A 124 -1.33 15.04 -15.21
N SER A 125 -0.35 14.24 -15.64
CA SER A 125 -0.54 12.86 -16.10
C SER A 125 -0.11 11.80 -15.09
N SER A 126 0.13 12.19 -13.83
CA SER A 126 0.56 11.26 -12.78
C SER A 126 -0.53 10.25 -12.46
N PHE A 127 -0.14 8.99 -12.33
CA PHE A 127 -1.05 7.91 -11.92
C PHE A 127 -1.50 8.02 -10.48
N GLU A 128 -0.78 8.77 -9.67
CA GLU A 128 -1.16 9.03 -8.28
C GLU A 128 -2.50 9.75 -8.19
N ILE A 129 -2.81 10.60 -9.17
CA ILE A 129 -4.13 11.26 -9.29
C ILE A 129 -5.23 10.20 -9.37
N TYR A 130 -5.06 9.20 -10.24
CA TYR A 130 -6.02 8.11 -10.38
C TYR A 130 -6.16 7.30 -9.09
N TRP A 131 -5.03 6.88 -8.50
CA TRP A 131 -5.05 6.08 -7.27
C TRP A 131 -5.77 6.79 -6.13
N LEU A 132 -5.55 8.10 -5.96
CA LEU A 132 -6.22 8.90 -4.94
C LEU A 132 -7.73 9.01 -5.18
N VAL A 133 -8.16 9.20 -6.43
CA VAL A 133 -9.59 9.24 -6.79
C VAL A 133 -10.26 7.89 -6.56
N GLN A 134 -9.60 6.78 -6.92
CA GLN A 134 -10.11 5.43 -6.62
C GLN A 134 -10.20 5.19 -5.11
N CYS A 135 -9.20 5.63 -4.33
CA CYS A 135 -9.23 5.54 -2.87
C CYS A 135 -10.41 6.33 -2.28
N ALA A 136 -10.66 7.55 -2.74
CA ALA A 136 -11.80 8.35 -2.33
C ALA A 136 -13.13 7.65 -2.65
N ALA A 137 -13.26 7.08 -3.84
CA ALA A 137 -14.45 6.29 -4.21
C ALA A 137 -14.64 5.07 -3.31
N ILE A 138 -13.57 4.33 -2.99
CA ILE A 138 -13.65 3.17 -2.09
C ILE A 138 -14.09 3.60 -0.68
N VAL A 139 -13.55 4.71 -0.15
CA VAL A 139 -13.94 5.23 1.16
C VAL A 139 -15.43 5.56 1.19
N SER A 140 -15.94 6.26 0.16
CA SER A 140 -17.35 6.60 0.05
C SER A 140 -18.25 5.38 -0.13
N LEU A 141 -17.82 4.38 -0.93
CA LEU A 141 -18.55 3.12 -1.10
C LEU A 141 -18.77 2.42 0.24
N LEU A 142 -17.70 2.25 1.01
CA LEU A 142 -17.74 1.49 2.26
C LEU A 142 -18.49 2.23 3.37
N SER A 143 -18.50 3.56 3.36
CA SER A 143 -19.13 4.37 4.42
C SER A 143 -20.58 4.77 4.14
N HIS A 144 -20.93 5.01 2.88
CA HIS A 144 -22.23 5.55 2.47
C HIS A 144 -22.99 4.64 1.49
N GLY A 145 -22.33 3.62 0.93
CA GLY A 145 -22.92 2.67 0.01
C GLY A 145 -22.83 3.08 -1.47
N PRO A 146 -23.16 2.14 -2.37
CA PRO A 146 -22.98 2.29 -3.82
C PRO A 146 -23.94 3.29 -4.48
N GLU A 147 -25.05 3.63 -3.82
CA GLU A 147 -26.04 4.60 -4.32
C GLU A 147 -25.82 6.01 -3.77
N SER A 148 -24.79 6.24 -2.94
CA SER A 148 -24.54 7.55 -2.36
C SER A 148 -24.02 8.56 -3.38
N GLU A 149 -24.50 9.80 -3.31
CA GLU A 149 -24.07 10.89 -4.19
C GLU A 149 -22.54 11.08 -4.17
N GLN A 150 -21.94 10.96 -2.98
CA GLN A 150 -20.50 11.09 -2.81
C GLN A 150 -19.74 9.99 -3.55
N PHE A 151 -20.17 8.73 -3.43
CA PHE A 151 -19.57 7.63 -4.18
C PHE A 151 -19.74 7.81 -5.68
N LEU A 152 -20.95 8.13 -6.14
CA LEU A 152 -21.25 8.34 -7.55
C LEU A 152 -20.42 9.47 -8.17
N THR A 153 -20.15 10.53 -7.40
CA THR A 153 -19.28 11.64 -7.80
C THR A 153 -17.86 11.15 -8.07
N TYR A 154 -17.23 10.46 -7.11
CA TYR A 154 -15.87 9.95 -7.31
C TYR A 154 -15.79 8.84 -8.35
N ARG A 155 -16.81 7.98 -8.42
CA ARG A 155 -16.93 6.93 -9.44
C ARG A 155 -16.89 7.52 -10.85
N LYS A 156 -17.60 8.61 -11.12
CA LYS A 156 -17.56 9.30 -12.42
C LYS A 156 -16.14 9.72 -12.82
N HIS A 157 -15.32 10.16 -11.85
CA HIS A 157 -13.93 10.51 -12.09
C HIS A 157 -13.05 9.28 -12.37
N VAL A 158 -13.27 8.15 -11.66
CA VAL A 158 -12.62 6.87 -11.97
C VAL A 158 -12.98 6.41 -13.38
N ASP A 159 -14.27 6.46 -13.74
CA ASP A 159 -14.80 6.03 -15.03
C ASP A 159 -14.30 6.85 -16.22
N SER A 160 -13.94 8.11 -15.99
CA SER A 160 -13.32 8.96 -17.03
C SER A 160 -11.98 8.40 -17.54
N ASN A 161 -11.37 7.47 -16.81
CA ASN A 161 -10.13 6.78 -17.19
C ASN A 161 -10.35 5.39 -17.81
N ARG A 162 -11.59 4.98 -18.05
CA ARG A 162 -11.95 3.62 -18.53
C ARG A 162 -11.26 3.26 -19.85
N ASP A 163 -11.22 4.20 -20.80
CA ASP A 163 -10.65 3.97 -22.13
C ASP A 163 -9.13 4.21 -22.18
N SER A 164 -8.51 4.51 -21.03
CA SER A 164 -7.06 4.65 -20.95
C SER A 164 -6.38 3.29 -21.15
N ALA A 165 -5.56 3.17 -22.19
CA ALA A 165 -4.79 1.95 -22.46
C ALA A 165 -3.88 1.52 -21.29
N ARG A 166 -3.52 2.44 -20.39
CA ARG A 166 -2.64 2.18 -19.25
C ARG A 166 -3.38 1.86 -17.95
N ILE A 167 -4.63 2.32 -17.80
CA ILE A 167 -5.38 2.27 -16.52
C ILE A 167 -6.67 1.44 -16.63
N GLY A 168 -7.16 1.15 -17.83
CA GLY A 168 -8.46 0.50 -18.06
C GLY A 168 -8.63 -0.84 -17.33
N GLU A 169 -7.55 -1.63 -17.21
CA GLU A 169 -7.59 -2.89 -16.45
C GLU A 169 -7.86 -2.67 -14.96
N GLN A 170 -7.28 -1.62 -14.37
CA GLN A 170 -7.52 -1.27 -12.97
C GLN A 170 -8.95 -0.79 -12.76
N VAL A 171 -9.51 0.00 -13.69
CA VAL A 171 -10.93 0.41 -13.66
C VAL A 171 -11.85 -0.83 -13.71
N ARG A 172 -11.51 -1.82 -14.53
CA ARG A 172 -12.25 -3.10 -14.58
C ARG A 172 -12.19 -3.85 -13.24
N MET A 173 -11.03 -3.91 -12.59
CA MET A 173 -10.88 -4.52 -11.26
C MET A 173 -11.70 -3.76 -10.20
N PHE A 174 -11.72 -2.43 -10.26
CA PHE A 174 -12.55 -1.59 -9.40
C PHE A 174 -14.05 -1.86 -9.59
N ASP A 175 -14.54 -1.95 -10.83
CA ASP A 175 -15.93 -2.30 -11.10
C ASP A 175 -16.33 -3.67 -10.50
N GLN A 176 -15.45 -4.67 -10.62
CA GLN A 176 -15.68 -6.00 -10.02
C GLN A 176 -15.76 -5.93 -8.50
N TYR A 177 -14.88 -5.14 -7.88
CA TYR A 177 -14.90 -4.91 -6.44
C TYR A 177 -16.20 -4.22 -5.98
N VAL A 178 -16.62 -3.14 -6.65
CA VAL A 178 -17.89 -2.43 -6.37
C VAL A 178 -19.09 -3.37 -6.49
N ALA A 179 -19.15 -4.20 -7.53
CA ALA A 179 -20.23 -5.16 -7.73
C ALA A 179 -20.29 -6.18 -6.58
N SER A 180 -19.14 -6.67 -6.13
CA SER A 180 -19.07 -7.62 -5.00
C SER A 180 -19.64 -7.04 -3.70
N ARG A 181 -19.41 -5.75 -3.44
CA ARG A 181 -19.90 -5.04 -2.25
C ARG A 181 -21.38 -4.67 -2.34
N SER A 182 -21.85 -4.31 -3.54
CA SER A 182 -23.26 -4.00 -3.78
C SER A 182 -24.16 -5.22 -3.59
N ASN A 183 -23.68 -6.41 -3.98
CA ASN A 183 -24.41 -7.66 -3.77
C ASN A 183 -24.45 -8.08 -2.29
N GLN A 184 -23.44 -7.69 -1.50
CA GLN A 184 -23.43 -7.93 -0.05
C GLN A 184 -24.43 -7.03 0.68
N SER A 185 -24.57 -5.76 0.31
CA SER A 185 -25.57 -4.86 0.95
C SER A 185 -27.02 -5.29 0.69
N ALA A 186 -27.29 -5.99 -0.43
CA ALA A 186 -28.59 -6.57 -0.74
C ALA A 186 -28.85 -7.91 0.00
N GLY A 187 -27.81 -8.56 0.53
CA GLY A 187 -27.88 -9.84 1.25
C GLY A 187 -28.13 -9.71 2.76
N THR A 188 -27.94 -8.52 3.33
CA THR A 188 -28.07 -8.26 4.79
C THR A 188 -29.49 -8.47 5.35
N GLU A 189 -30.51 -8.64 4.50
CA GLU A 189 -31.87 -9.02 4.92
C GLU A 189 -32.16 -10.54 4.94
N ARG A 190 -31.23 -11.43 4.57
CA ARG A 190 -31.50 -12.89 4.53
C ARG A 190 -30.60 -13.81 5.35
N ASP A 191 -29.45 -13.38 5.83
CA ASP A 191 -28.48 -14.32 6.43
C ASP A 191 -28.36 -14.25 7.97
N HIS A 192 -29.51 -14.25 8.65
CA HIS A 192 -29.58 -14.76 10.03
C HIS A 192 -29.61 -16.31 10.10
N LEU A 193 -29.42 -16.99 8.96
CA LEU A 193 -29.21 -18.44 8.92
C LEU A 193 -27.82 -18.76 8.38
N LEU A 194 -26.90 -19.05 9.32
CA LEU A 194 -25.83 -20.08 9.29
C LEU A 194 -24.58 -19.55 10.03
N LYS A 195 -24.47 -19.87 11.32
CA LYS A 195 -23.22 -19.75 12.10
C LYS A 195 -22.13 -20.59 11.43
N THR A 196 -21.21 -19.95 10.72
CA THR A 196 -19.90 -20.54 10.40
C THR A 196 -19.13 -20.79 11.71
N PRO A 197 -18.44 -21.93 11.86
CA PRO A 197 -17.62 -22.18 13.04
C PRO A 197 -16.47 -21.17 13.09
N ILE A 198 -16.25 -20.58 14.27
CA ILE A 198 -15.13 -19.66 14.55
C ILE A 198 -13.82 -20.45 14.42
N THR A 199 -12.90 -19.93 13.62
CA THR A 199 -11.62 -20.55 13.24
C THR A 199 -10.39 -19.87 13.85
N ALA A 200 -9.20 -20.49 13.74
CA ALA A 200 -7.94 -19.87 14.17
C ALA A 200 -7.67 -18.54 13.45
N LEU A 201 -8.06 -18.44 12.18
CA LEU A 201 -7.93 -17.21 11.41
C LEU A 201 -8.81 -16.10 11.97
N ASP A 202 -10.01 -16.43 12.44
CA ASP A 202 -10.93 -15.47 13.06
C ASP A 202 -10.37 -14.92 14.37
N TYR A 203 -9.68 -15.74 15.18
CA TYR A 203 -8.99 -15.27 16.38
C TYR A 203 -7.85 -14.30 16.07
N ILE A 204 -7.03 -14.61 15.05
CA ILE A 204 -5.94 -13.72 14.63
C ILE A 204 -6.49 -12.42 14.04
N ASP A 205 -7.55 -12.50 13.22
CA ASP A 205 -8.19 -11.33 12.65
C ASP A 205 -8.84 -10.44 13.72
N ASN A 206 -9.45 -11.04 14.75
CA ASN A 206 -9.95 -10.30 15.90
C ASN A 206 -8.82 -9.58 16.66
N ALA A 207 -7.71 -10.27 16.93
CA ALA A 207 -6.55 -9.68 17.60
C ALA A 207 -5.95 -8.52 16.81
N ILE A 208 -5.84 -8.63 15.48
CA ILE A 208 -5.39 -7.54 14.60
C ILE A 208 -6.35 -6.36 14.71
N THR A 209 -7.65 -6.62 14.71
CA THR A 209 -8.69 -5.59 14.78
C THR A 209 -8.55 -4.75 16.04
N ILE A 210 -8.53 -5.40 17.20
CA ILE A 210 -8.49 -4.73 18.50
C ILE A 210 -7.13 -4.02 18.67
N THR A 211 -6.02 -4.66 18.29
CA THR A 211 -4.69 -4.03 18.35
C THR A 211 -4.62 -2.78 17.47
N ALA A 212 -5.19 -2.82 16.26
CA ALA A 212 -5.22 -1.66 15.36
C ALA A 212 -6.10 -0.53 15.93
N GLN A 213 -7.21 -0.86 16.60
CA GLN A 213 -8.03 0.12 17.28
C GLN A 213 -7.26 0.84 18.39
N ARG A 214 -6.48 0.11 19.20
CA ARG A 214 -5.66 0.72 20.27
C ARG A 214 -4.49 1.52 19.72
N TYR A 215 -3.85 1.02 18.67
CA TYR A 215 -2.84 1.76 17.92
C TYR A 215 -3.36 3.13 17.45
N ASN A 216 -4.58 3.20 16.93
CA ASN A 216 -5.18 4.46 16.48
C ASN A 216 -5.40 5.47 17.62
N GLY A 217 -5.60 4.99 18.86
CA GLY A 217 -5.72 5.83 20.04
C GLY A 217 -4.37 6.35 20.56
N CYS A 218 -3.29 5.59 20.36
CA CYS A 218 -1.94 5.97 20.78
C CYS A 218 -0.86 5.42 19.82
N PRO A 219 -0.63 6.08 18.66
CA PRO A 219 0.28 5.56 17.63
C PRO A 219 1.76 5.59 18.03
N GLU A 220 2.13 6.44 18.98
CA GLU A 220 3.51 6.57 19.48
C GLU A 220 3.93 5.37 20.34
N PHE A 221 2.97 4.58 20.85
CA PHE A 221 3.28 3.40 21.64
C PHE A 221 3.69 2.23 20.73
N GLN A 222 5.01 2.08 20.57
CA GLN A 222 5.63 1.13 19.64
C GLN A 222 5.14 -0.31 19.80
N ILE A 223 4.70 -0.70 21.00
CA ILE A 223 4.18 -2.04 21.28
C ILE A 223 3.04 -2.41 20.34
N TYR A 224 2.11 -1.49 20.06
CA TYR A 224 1.00 -1.76 19.16
C TYR A 224 1.47 -2.04 17.73
N SER A 225 2.40 -1.24 17.20
CA SER A 225 2.95 -1.45 15.85
C SER A 225 3.67 -2.80 15.73
N SER A 226 4.41 -3.18 16.77
CA SER A 226 5.13 -4.45 16.79
C SER A 226 4.19 -5.66 16.98
N SER A 227 3.12 -5.50 17.76
CA SER A 227 2.04 -6.49 17.87
C SER A 227 1.37 -6.73 16.52
N LEU A 228 1.02 -5.68 15.78
CA LEU A 228 0.41 -5.83 14.45
C LEU A 228 1.30 -6.59 13.46
N ILE A 229 2.61 -6.31 13.45
CA ILE A 229 3.57 -7.03 12.60
C ILE A 229 3.59 -8.52 12.94
N GLN A 230 3.59 -8.87 14.23
CA GLN A 230 3.61 -10.26 14.68
C GLN A 230 2.31 -11.00 14.39
N LEU A 231 1.16 -10.34 14.59
CA LEU A 231 -0.14 -10.91 14.28
C LEU A 231 -0.30 -11.15 12.77
N GLN A 232 0.15 -10.21 11.93
CA GLN A 232 0.14 -10.38 10.48
C GLN A 232 1.04 -11.53 10.03
N PHE A 233 2.18 -11.73 10.70
CA PHE A 233 3.05 -12.88 10.45
C PHE A 233 2.33 -14.21 10.76
N ILE A 234 1.65 -14.31 11.92
CA ILE A 234 0.88 -15.52 12.27
C ILE A 234 -0.24 -15.77 11.24
N LYS A 235 -0.95 -14.70 10.82
CA LYS A 235 -1.96 -14.78 9.76
C LYS A 235 -1.39 -15.34 8.45
N ASN A 236 -0.24 -14.86 8.02
CA ASN A 236 0.39 -15.33 6.79
C ASN A 236 0.80 -16.81 6.87
N VAL A 237 1.21 -17.28 8.06
CA VAL A 237 1.49 -18.71 8.28
C VAL A 237 0.22 -19.54 8.19
N LEU A 238 -0.89 -19.09 8.81
CA LEU A 238 -2.19 -19.76 8.73
C LEU A 238 -2.72 -19.87 7.30
N LEU A 239 -2.53 -18.82 6.50
CA LEU A 239 -2.91 -18.77 5.09
C LEU A 239 -1.96 -19.58 4.16
N GLY A 240 -0.85 -20.10 4.68
CA GLY A 240 0.15 -20.81 3.88
C GLY A 240 0.99 -19.92 2.96
N VAL A 241 0.89 -18.59 3.12
CA VAL A 241 1.70 -17.60 2.39
C VAL A 241 3.13 -17.60 2.92
N GLU A 242 3.28 -17.63 4.25
CA GLU A 242 4.57 -17.69 4.92
C GLU A 242 4.95 -19.15 5.20
N LYS A 243 6.08 -19.57 4.61
CA LYS A 243 6.59 -20.94 4.73
C LYS A 243 7.60 -21.08 5.85
N ASP A 244 8.35 -20.01 6.13
CA ASP A 244 9.32 -20.02 7.22
C ASP A 244 8.62 -19.76 8.55
N LYS A 245 8.49 -20.83 9.34
CA LYS A 245 7.85 -20.80 10.66
C LYS A 245 8.82 -20.50 11.79
N ALA A 246 10.12 -20.35 11.53
CA ALA A 246 11.15 -20.21 12.56
C ALA A 246 10.88 -18.98 13.46
N ARG A 247 10.39 -17.88 12.87
CA ARG A 247 10.07 -16.64 13.59
C ARG A 247 8.89 -16.78 14.56
N LEU A 248 8.08 -17.84 14.49
CA LEU A 248 7.02 -18.08 15.49
C LEU A 248 7.60 -18.35 16.89
N HIS A 249 8.83 -18.86 16.99
CA HIS A 249 9.52 -19.04 18.27
C HIS A 249 10.02 -17.72 18.88
N GLN A 250 10.02 -16.64 18.10
CA GLN A 250 10.54 -15.33 18.50
C GLN A 250 9.42 -14.32 18.77
N LEU A 251 8.17 -14.77 18.83
CA LEU A 251 7.03 -13.92 19.13
C LEU A 251 7.14 -13.34 20.55
N THR A 252 6.99 -12.03 20.67
CA THR A 252 6.98 -11.28 21.93
C THR A 252 5.59 -10.80 22.34
N ILE A 253 4.58 -10.93 21.47
CA ILE A 253 3.19 -10.48 21.74
C ILE A 253 2.60 -11.06 23.03
N GLY A 254 2.94 -12.28 23.43
CA GLY A 254 2.49 -12.87 24.70
C GLY A 254 3.11 -12.21 25.94
N VAL A 255 4.33 -11.69 25.82
CA VAL A 255 4.98 -10.94 26.91
C VAL A 255 4.28 -9.59 27.09
N TRP A 256 3.92 -8.91 26.01
CA TRP A 256 3.19 -7.64 26.09
C TRP A 256 1.75 -7.84 26.59
N ALA A 257 1.07 -8.90 26.15
CA ALA A 257 -0.26 -9.25 26.65
C ALA A 257 -0.30 -9.30 28.18
N SER A 258 0.65 -10.02 28.79
CA SER A 258 0.72 -10.17 30.25
C SER A 258 1.29 -8.95 30.97
N LYS A 259 2.37 -8.35 30.46
CA LYS A 259 3.09 -7.31 31.21
C LYS A 259 2.59 -5.89 31.00
N GLU A 260 2.04 -5.60 29.82
CA GLU A 260 1.71 -4.23 29.40
C GLU A 260 0.21 -3.98 29.38
N PHE A 261 -0.60 -5.03 29.19
CA PHE A 261 -2.04 -4.87 28.95
C PHE A 261 -2.94 -5.59 29.96
N GLU A 262 -2.46 -6.59 30.70
CA GLU A 262 -3.32 -7.38 31.60
C GLU A 262 -4.08 -6.53 32.62
N ALA A 263 -3.45 -5.48 33.15
CA ALA A 263 -4.06 -4.57 34.12
C ALA A 263 -4.91 -3.46 33.48
N ASP A 264 -4.42 -2.86 32.39
CA ASP A 264 -4.97 -1.61 31.84
C ASP A 264 -5.91 -1.83 30.64
N ASP A 265 -5.71 -2.91 29.88
CA ASP A 265 -6.51 -3.29 28.71
C ASP A 265 -6.68 -4.81 28.62
N PRO A 266 -7.48 -5.42 29.52
CA PRO A 266 -7.65 -6.87 29.60
C PRO A 266 -8.25 -7.47 28.34
N GLU A 267 -9.02 -6.71 27.56
CA GLU A 267 -9.53 -7.13 26.27
C GLU A 267 -8.39 -7.32 25.26
N LEU A 268 -7.50 -6.33 25.13
CA LEU A 268 -6.33 -6.46 24.27
C LEU A 268 -5.38 -7.57 24.75
N ALA A 269 -5.17 -7.66 26.07
CA ALA A 269 -4.36 -8.72 26.66
C ALA A 269 -4.89 -10.11 26.30
N GLY A 270 -6.21 -10.32 26.40
CA GLY A 270 -6.86 -11.57 26.04
C GLY A 270 -6.62 -11.98 24.59
N VAL A 271 -6.90 -11.07 23.64
CA VAL A 271 -6.78 -11.40 22.21
C VAL A 271 -5.32 -11.56 21.74
N LEU A 272 -4.38 -10.80 22.32
CA LEU A 272 -2.95 -11.02 22.07
C LEU A 272 -2.47 -12.35 22.66
N GLY A 273 -2.98 -12.73 23.84
CA GLY A 273 -2.70 -14.01 24.48
C GLY A 273 -3.20 -15.19 23.64
N ASP A 274 -4.44 -15.12 23.15
CA ASP A 274 -5.02 -16.13 22.28
C ASP A 274 -4.22 -16.29 20.97
N ALA A 275 -3.88 -15.17 20.34
CA ALA A 275 -3.08 -15.18 19.12
C ALA A 275 -1.67 -15.75 19.34
N PHE A 276 -1.03 -15.39 20.46
CA PHE A 276 0.26 -15.94 20.85
C PHE A 276 0.18 -17.45 21.08
N TYR A 277 -0.87 -17.93 21.74
CA TYR A 277 -1.09 -19.35 21.97
C TYR A 277 -1.25 -20.12 20.66
N ILE A 278 -2.02 -19.59 19.70
CA ILE A 278 -2.13 -20.15 18.34
C ILE A 278 -0.74 -20.21 17.67
N GLY A 279 0.02 -19.11 17.71
CA GLY A 279 1.37 -19.05 17.15
C GLY A 279 2.32 -20.11 17.74
N ILE A 280 2.30 -20.32 19.06
CA ILE A 280 3.10 -21.35 19.73
C ILE A 280 2.71 -22.76 19.28
N GLN A 281 1.41 -23.04 19.16
CA GLN A 281 0.94 -24.36 18.72
C GLN A 281 1.45 -24.68 17.32
N ILE A 282 1.38 -23.71 16.41
CA ILE A 282 1.92 -23.83 15.05
C ILE A 282 3.44 -24.05 15.08
N ALA A 283 4.18 -23.27 15.86
CA ALA A 283 5.63 -23.39 15.99
C ALA A 283 6.07 -24.78 16.46
N ARG A 284 5.27 -25.40 17.32
CA ARG A 284 5.50 -26.75 17.86
C ARG A 284 4.95 -27.87 16.96
N GLY A 285 4.37 -27.55 15.81
CA GLY A 285 3.75 -28.53 14.91
C GLY A 285 2.51 -29.21 15.50
N LEU A 286 1.84 -28.56 16.45
CA LEU A 286 0.63 -29.07 17.10
C LEU A 286 -0.61 -28.72 16.26
N LYS A 287 -1.67 -29.51 16.43
CA LYS A 287 -3.00 -29.08 15.97
C LYS A 287 -3.44 -27.88 16.81
N ILE A 288 -4.10 -26.92 16.16
CA ILE A 288 -4.47 -25.64 16.80
C ILE A 288 -5.71 -25.89 17.65
N GLN A 289 -5.53 -25.88 18.97
CA GLN A 289 -6.62 -25.83 19.93
C GLN A 289 -7.10 -24.39 20.05
N LEU A 290 -8.39 -24.17 19.79
CA LEU A 290 -9.00 -22.85 19.88
C LEU A 290 -9.42 -22.54 21.33
N PRO A 291 -9.33 -21.27 21.77
CA PRO A 291 -9.74 -20.85 23.11
C PRO A 291 -11.19 -21.19 23.48
N ASN A 292 -12.09 -21.28 22.49
CA ASN A 292 -13.50 -21.65 22.68
C ASN A 292 -13.75 -23.17 22.88
N GLY A 293 -12.71 -24.00 22.85
CA GLY A 293 -12.84 -25.45 23.04
C GLY A 293 -13.41 -26.21 21.84
N LEU A 294 -13.52 -25.58 20.66
CA LEU A 294 -13.89 -26.27 19.42
C LEU A 294 -12.82 -27.30 19.01
N PRO A 295 -13.19 -28.28 18.16
CA PRO A 295 -12.26 -29.31 17.70
C PRO A 295 -10.98 -28.70 17.10
N PRO A 296 -9.80 -29.29 17.36
CA PRO A 296 -8.54 -28.69 17.00
C PRO A 296 -8.35 -28.67 15.48
N GLU A 297 -7.97 -27.50 14.96
CA GLU A 297 -7.78 -27.26 13.54
C GLU A 297 -6.40 -27.76 13.08
N SER A 298 -6.33 -28.18 11.82
CA SER A 298 -5.06 -28.50 11.17
C SER A 298 -4.70 -27.38 10.21
N LEU A 299 -3.41 -27.04 10.14
CA LEU A 299 -2.93 -26.14 9.10
C LEU A 299 -3.23 -26.72 7.72
N PRO A 300 -3.52 -25.88 6.72
CA PRO A 300 -3.63 -26.32 5.34
C PRO A 300 -2.39 -27.12 4.95
N ARG A 301 -2.60 -28.34 4.44
CA ARG A 301 -1.49 -29.13 3.86
C ARG A 301 -1.05 -28.39 2.60
N THR A 302 0.17 -27.85 2.63
CA THR A 302 0.84 -27.25 1.48
C THR A 302 1.77 -28.27 0.83
#